data_AF-A0AB74VFM7-F1
#
_entry.id   AF-A0AB74VFM7-F1
#
_cell.length_a   1.000
_cell.length_b   1.000
_cell.length_c   1.000
_cell.angle_alpha   90.00
_cell.angle_beta   90.00
_cell.angle_gamma   90.00
#
_symmetry.space_group_name_H-M   'P 1'
#
loop_
_entity.id
_entity.type
_entity.pdbx_description
1 polymer ?
#
loop_
_entity_poly.entity_id
_entity_poly.type
_entity_poly.pdbx_seq_one_letter_code
_entity_poly.pdbx_strand_id
1 'polypeptide(L)'
;MKKLKLTKVMASTLIVASILALNPIGASAEWRQDSTGWWYAEGSSYCKGWKEIDGGWYYFNSEGYMDHDKIVDGYYLNNKGVWSNGGVELKSYAEILQSKQLMRKYNIQCDNPLTLFNNVIDIDQDGTFEMIITHGNSMGSLTISIFTYKDGNIQVEHIPFGHGWYVGYNSDRKEFIINAQTQGNIWGAGYKLENNKCIKVDSWDCHNNGLGESYKLNGTNISQDEFDEFIAKFN
;
A
#
# COMPACT_ATOMS: atom_id res chain seq x y z
N MET A 1 29.28 19.63 8.07
CA MET A 1 27.87 19.74 8.52
C MET A 1 27.31 18.34 8.71
N LYS A 2 27.17 17.90 9.96
CA LYS A 2 26.65 16.56 10.29
C LYS A 2 25.13 16.60 10.24
N LYS A 3 24.51 15.75 9.40
CA LYS A 3 23.05 15.60 9.35
C LYS A 3 22.58 15.00 10.68
N LEU A 4 21.72 15.72 11.40
CA LEU A 4 21.07 15.25 12.62
C LEU A 4 20.17 14.06 12.28
N LYS A 5 20.49 12.86 12.79
CA LYS A 5 19.56 11.74 12.82
C LYS A 5 18.56 12.01 13.94
N LEU A 6 17.30 12.06 13.58
CA LEU A 6 16.17 12.34 14.46
C LEU A 6 15.89 11.14 15.37
N THR A 7 16.72 10.92 16.39
CA THR A 7 16.33 10.10 17.55
C THR A 7 15.56 11.00 18.51
N LYS A 8 14.23 11.03 18.38
CA LYS A 8 13.30 11.48 19.42
C LYS A 8 12.51 10.24 19.83
N VAL A 9 12.93 9.50 20.85
CA VAL A 9 12.50 9.73 22.24
C VAL A 9 10.98 9.91 22.28
N MET A 10 10.23 8.79 22.24
CA MET A 10 8.88 8.75 22.81
C MET A 10 9.04 8.76 24.33
N ALA A 11 9.40 9.93 24.87
CA ALA A 11 9.54 10.14 26.30
C ALA A 11 8.15 10.08 26.94
N SER A 12 7.89 8.94 27.58
CA SER A 12 6.90 8.80 28.63
C SER A 12 7.34 9.68 29.82
N THR A 13 6.63 10.79 30.08
CA THR A 13 6.69 11.49 31.37
C THR A 13 5.32 12.00 31.77
N LEU A 14 4.84 11.54 32.93
CA LEU A 14 3.62 11.96 33.61
C LEU A 14 3.75 13.36 34.27
N ILE A 15 2.76 14.23 33.98
CA ILE A 15 1.99 15.19 34.82
C ILE A 15 2.72 16.23 35.71
N VAL A 16 2.43 17.54 35.53
CA VAL A 16 1.79 18.48 36.50
C VAL A 16 1.10 19.65 35.75
N ALA A 17 -0.09 20.03 36.23
CA ALA A 17 -1.07 20.95 35.64
C ALA A 17 -0.71 22.44 35.65
N SER A 18 -1.25 23.17 34.65
CA SER A 18 -1.57 24.60 34.74
C SER A 18 -2.81 24.85 33.88
N ILE A 19 -3.98 25.00 34.51
CA ILE A 19 -5.24 25.31 33.84
C ILE A 19 -5.25 26.82 33.55
N LEU A 20 -4.92 27.19 32.32
CA LEU A 20 -5.44 28.42 31.73
C LEU A 20 -6.72 28.03 31.01
N ALA A 21 -7.86 28.55 31.48
CA ALA A 21 -9.13 28.46 30.77
C ALA A 21 -9.05 29.32 29.50
N LEU A 22 -8.46 28.77 28.44
CA LEU A 22 -8.77 29.18 27.08
C LEU A 22 -10.16 28.62 26.80
N ASN A 23 -11.14 29.46 26.47
CA ASN A 23 -12.34 28.99 25.80
C ASN A 23 -11.87 28.37 24.48
N PRO A 24 -11.89 27.04 24.27
CA PRO A 24 -11.55 26.52 22.98
C PRO A 24 -12.67 27.02 22.05
N ILE A 25 -12.32 27.83 21.05
CA ILE A 25 -13.05 27.74 19.78
C ILE A 25 -12.93 26.26 19.45
N GLY A 26 -14.01 25.51 19.65
CA GLY A 26 -13.96 24.06 19.51
C GLY A 26 -13.38 23.76 18.14
N ALA A 27 -12.10 23.35 18.10
CA ALA A 27 -11.53 22.77 16.92
C ALA A 27 -12.31 21.48 16.76
N SER A 28 -13.40 21.54 16.00
CA SER A 28 -14.17 20.36 15.63
C SER A 28 -13.19 19.46 14.91
N ALA A 29 -12.81 18.38 15.57
CA ALA A 29 -11.96 17.37 15.01
C ALA A 29 -12.83 16.15 14.77
N GLU A 30 -12.87 15.67 13.54
CA GLU A 30 -13.78 14.58 13.16
C GLU A 30 -13.20 13.75 12.02
N TRP A 31 -13.51 12.46 12.08
CA TRP A 31 -13.30 11.55 10.96
C TRP A 31 -14.31 11.85 9.87
N ARG A 32 -13.84 11.86 8.62
CA ARG A 32 -14.66 11.99 7.42
C ARG A 32 -14.20 10.96 6.40
N GLN A 33 -15.10 10.59 5.48
CA GLN A 33 -14.85 9.59 4.45
C GLN A 33 -15.51 9.98 3.14
N ASP A 34 -14.87 9.65 2.02
CA ASP A 34 -15.42 9.70 0.68
C ASP A 34 -15.03 8.43 -0.09
N SER A 35 -15.19 8.44 -1.42
CA SER A 35 -14.81 7.32 -2.29
C SER A 35 -13.31 7.05 -2.35
N THR A 36 -12.47 8.00 -1.95
CA THR A 36 -11.00 7.88 -1.98
C THR A 36 -10.49 7.31 -0.67
N GLY A 37 -11.08 7.69 0.46
CA GLY A 37 -10.72 7.12 1.75
C GLY A 37 -11.14 7.95 2.94
N TRP A 38 -10.58 7.60 4.10
CA TRP A 38 -10.79 8.32 5.35
C TRP A 38 -9.81 9.48 5.50
N TRP A 39 -10.24 10.61 6.05
CA TRP A 39 -9.35 11.66 6.53
C TRP A 39 -9.82 12.19 7.88
N TYR A 40 -8.93 12.89 8.58
CA TYR A 40 -9.25 13.55 9.84
C TYR A 40 -9.21 15.06 9.65
N ALA A 41 -10.35 15.71 9.85
CA ALA A 41 -10.48 17.16 9.79
C ALA A 41 -10.16 17.75 11.16
N GLU A 42 -9.42 18.87 11.19
CA GLU A 42 -9.20 19.69 12.38
C GLU A 42 -9.55 21.15 12.03
N GLY A 43 -10.76 21.59 12.39
CA GLY A 43 -11.28 22.89 12.01
C GLY A 43 -11.51 23.01 10.49
N SER A 44 -10.80 23.94 9.83
CA SER A 44 -10.89 24.14 8.38
C SER A 44 -9.79 23.40 7.58
N SER A 45 -8.98 22.57 8.23
CA SER A 45 -7.88 21.82 7.62
C SER A 45 -8.05 20.32 7.85
N TYR A 46 -7.22 19.52 7.17
CA TYR A 46 -7.11 18.07 7.38
C TYR A 46 -5.68 17.69 7.80
N CYS A 47 -5.53 16.53 8.45
CA CYS A 47 -4.24 16.02 8.91
C CYS A 47 -3.35 15.51 7.77
N LYS A 48 -2.03 15.61 7.98
CA LYS A 48 -0.97 15.00 7.14
C LYS A 48 0.12 14.44 8.06
N GLY A 49 0.70 13.30 7.70
CA GLY A 49 1.68 12.57 8.50
C GLY A 49 1.06 11.85 9.71
N TRP A 50 1.91 11.51 10.68
CA TRP A 50 1.52 10.80 11.90
C TRP A 50 0.65 11.64 12.83
N LYS A 51 -0.43 11.05 13.35
CA LYS A 51 -1.33 11.67 14.32
C LYS A 51 -1.87 10.63 15.30
N GLU A 52 -1.86 10.97 16.59
CA GLU A 52 -2.57 10.20 17.61
C GLU A 52 -4.01 10.71 17.73
N ILE A 53 -4.98 9.80 17.61
CA ILE A 53 -6.42 10.04 17.69
C ILE A 53 -7.02 8.96 18.58
N ASP A 54 -7.66 9.35 19.69
CA ASP A 54 -8.29 8.45 20.66
C ASP A 54 -7.39 7.29 21.15
N GLY A 55 -6.09 7.56 21.31
CA GLY A 55 -5.09 6.58 21.77
C GLY A 55 -4.57 5.63 20.69
N GLY A 56 -5.02 5.76 19.45
CA GLY A 56 -4.46 5.09 18.28
C GLY A 56 -3.57 6.02 17.46
N TRP A 57 -2.48 5.49 16.89
CA TRP A 57 -1.64 6.23 15.95
C TRP A 57 -2.04 5.92 14.50
N TYR A 58 -2.23 6.95 13.71
CA TYR A 58 -2.61 6.89 12.30
C TYR A 58 -1.61 7.68 11.46
N TYR A 59 -1.52 7.36 10.17
CA TYR A 59 -0.74 8.14 9.21
C TYR A 59 -1.65 8.65 8.09
N PHE A 60 -1.55 9.94 7.78
CA PHE A 60 -2.25 10.57 6.67
C PHE A 60 -1.26 10.91 5.55
N ASN A 61 -1.53 10.48 4.33
CA ASN A 61 -0.65 10.69 3.19
C ASN A 61 -0.57 12.18 2.78
N SER A 62 0.18 12.49 1.73
CA SER A 62 0.37 13.88 1.26
C SER A 62 -0.93 14.57 0.80
N GLU A 63 -1.93 13.79 0.42
CA GLU A 63 -3.26 14.24 0.00
C GLU A 63 -4.24 14.36 1.19
N GLY A 64 -3.88 13.80 2.34
CA GLY A 64 -4.67 13.86 3.57
C GLY A 64 -5.48 12.60 3.88
N TYR A 65 -5.43 11.58 3.03
CA TYR A 65 -6.12 10.32 3.28
C TYR A 65 -5.30 9.40 4.18
N MET A 66 -5.98 8.69 5.07
CA MET A 66 -5.41 7.73 6.00
C MET A 66 -4.87 6.52 5.23
N ASP A 67 -3.60 6.21 5.46
CA ASP A 67 -3.01 4.97 5.00
C ASP A 67 -3.44 3.80 5.90
N HIS A 68 -3.63 2.62 5.30
CA HIS A 68 -3.91 1.35 5.98
C HIS A 68 -3.26 0.18 5.23
N ASP A 69 -3.22 -1.00 5.85
CA ASP A 69 -2.66 -2.25 5.28
C ASP A 69 -1.26 -2.08 4.66
N LYS A 70 -0.40 -1.27 5.29
CA LYS A 70 0.93 -0.97 4.77
C LYS A 70 1.91 -0.59 5.87
N ILE A 71 3.19 -0.58 5.50
CA ILE A 71 4.28 -0.15 6.37
C ILE A 71 4.67 1.28 6.01
N VAL A 72 4.56 2.19 6.97
CA VAL A 72 4.97 3.60 6.85
C VAL A 72 6.05 3.88 7.89
N ASP A 73 7.17 4.45 7.47
CA ASP A 73 8.34 4.71 8.35
C ASP A 73 8.81 3.49 9.17
N GLY A 74 8.50 2.26 8.69
CA GLY A 74 8.77 0.98 9.37
C GLY A 74 7.75 0.57 10.43
N TYR A 75 6.61 1.23 10.49
CA TYR A 75 5.50 0.90 11.36
C TYR A 75 4.33 0.37 10.53
N TYR A 76 3.81 -0.79 10.89
CA TYR A 76 2.65 -1.37 10.21
C TYR A 76 1.35 -0.71 10.67
N LEU A 77 0.55 -0.27 9.71
CA LEU A 77 -0.83 0.18 9.88
C LEU A 77 -1.74 -0.98 9.48
N ASN A 78 -2.63 -1.40 10.39
CA ASN A 78 -3.59 -2.47 10.09
C ASN A 78 -4.70 -2.00 9.14
N ASN A 79 -5.68 -2.87 8.86
CA ASN A 79 -6.83 -2.56 8.00
C ASN A 79 -7.75 -1.43 8.49
N LYS A 80 -7.54 -0.93 9.71
CA LYS A 80 -8.23 0.26 10.26
C LYS A 80 -7.33 1.50 10.26
N GLY A 81 -6.15 1.41 9.66
CA GLY A 81 -5.13 2.47 9.65
C GLY A 81 -4.45 2.69 11.01
N VAL A 82 -4.73 1.85 12.01
CA VAL A 82 -4.14 1.97 13.34
C VAL A 82 -2.77 1.30 13.33
N TRP A 83 -1.76 2.02 13.81
CA TRP A 83 -0.46 1.44 14.09
C TRP A 83 -0.58 0.22 15.00
N SER A 84 0.05 -0.87 14.59
CA SER A 84 0.16 -2.10 15.34
C SER A 84 1.62 -2.55 15.40
N ASN A 85 2.00 -3.19 16.51
CA ASN A 85 3.32 -3.82 16.65
C ASN A 85 3.53 -4.97 15.65
N GLY A 86 2.45 -5.50 15.03
CA GLY A 86 2.50 -6.51 13.98
C GLY A 86 3.10 -7.88 14.40
N GLY A 87 3.08 -8.83 13.46
CA GLY A 87 3.77 -10.12 13.59
C GLY A 87 5.27 -10.04 13.28
N VAL A 88 5.96 -11.18 13.34
CA VAL A 88 7.42 -11.27 13.09
C VAL A 88 7.76 -10.98 11.63
N GLU A 89 6.87 -11.35 10.73
CA GLU A 89 6.90 -11.09 9.30
C GLU A 89 6.86 -9.59 9.00
N LEU A 90 5.93 -8.86 9.61
CA LEU A 90 5.77 -7.40 9.41
C LEU A 90 6.98 -6.62 9.89
N LYS A 91 7.58 -7.04 11.01
CA LYS A 91 8.83 -6.47 11.51
C LYS A 91 9.98 -6.73 10.55
N SER A 92 10.09 -7.95 10.03
CA SER A 92 11.10 -8.32 9.04
C SER A 92 10.98 -7.50 7.76
N TYR A 93 9.74 -7.27 7.28
CA TYR A 93 9.48 -6.43 6.12
C TYR A 93 9.83 -4.95 6.39
N ALA A 94 9.48 -4.42 7.55
CA ALA A 94 9.82 -3.06 7.94
C ALA A 94 11.34 -2.82 7.97
N GLU A 95 12.11 -3.78 8.50
CA GLU A 95 13.59 -3.74 8.49
C GLU A 95 14.15 -3.68 7.07
N ILE A 96 13.55 -4.43 6.13
CA ILE A 96 13.95 -4.41 4.72
C ILE A 96 13.74 -3.02 4.13
N LEU A 97 12.55 -2.43 4.30
CA LEU A 97 12.21 -1.11 3.76
C LEU A 97 13.11 0.02 4.30
N GLN A 98 13.62 -0.13 5.53
CA GLN A 98 14.53 0.86 6.13
C GLN A 98 16.01 0.67 5.75
N SER A 99 16.38 -0.48 5.17
CA SER A 99 17.77 -0.86 4.94
C SER A 99 18.11 -0.95 3.45
N LYS A 100 18.87 0.03 2.94
CA LYS A 100 19.41 -0.01 1.56
C LYS A 100 20.20 -1.28 1.28
N GLN A 101 20.87 -1.84 2.29
CA GLN A 101 21.61 -3.09 2.13
C GLN A 101 20.67 -4.28 1.93
N LEU A 102 19.59 -4.37 2.71
CA LEU A 102 18.60 -5.44 2.56
C LEU A 102 17.79 -5.28 1.28
N MET A 103 17.38 -4.07 0.92
CA MET A 103 16.73 -3.82 -0.37
C MET A 103 17.61 -4.28 -1.54
N ARG A 104 18.90 -3.96 -1.54
CA ARG A 104 19.86 -4.47 -2.54
C ARG A 104 20.00 -5.99 -2.50
N LYS A 105 20.04 -6.60 -1.30
CA LYS A 105 20.12 -8.06 -1.13
C LYS A 105 18.94 -8.76 -1.83
N TYR A 106 17.74 -8.19 -1.75
CA TYR A 106 16.52 -8.73 -2.35
C TYR A 106 16.21 -8.12 -3.73
N ASN A 107 17.21 -7.51 -4.39
CA ASN A 107 17.08 -6.93 -5.73
C ASN A 107 15.95 -5.90 -5.87
N ILE A 108 15.72 -5.10 -4.82
CA ILE A 108 14.75 -4.01 -4.83
C ILE A 108 15.43 -2.72 -5.29
N GLN A 109 14.90 -2.15 -6.37
CA GLN A 109 15.40 -0.95 -7.03
C GLN A 109 14.56 0.27 -6.61
N CYS A 110 15.17 1.16 -5.84
CA CYS A 110 14.47 2.31 -5.28
C CYS A 110 15.36 3.57 -5.27
N ASP A 111 16.11 3.80 -6.35
CA ASP A 111 16.93 5.01 -6.48
C ASP A 111 16.07 6.29 -6.51
N ASN A 112 14.77 6.13 -6.82
CA ASN A 112 13.74 7.15 -6.68
C ASN A 112 12.65 6.67 -5.69
N PRO A 113 12.40 7.35 -4.55
CA PRO A 113 11.37 6.95 -3.59
C PRO A 113 9.94 7.05 -4.13
N LEU A 114 9.70 7.78 -5.24
CA LEU A 114 8.37 7.90 -5.86
C LEU A 114 7.89 6.61 -6.54
N THR A 115 8.72 5.58 -6.63
CA THR A 115 8.35 4.29 -7.24
C THR A 115 8.23 3.17 -6.21
N LEU A 116 8.28 3.49 -4.91
CA LEU A 116 8.23 2.50 -3.83
C LEU A 116 6.86 2.54 -3.13
N PHE A 117 5.98 1.64 -3.52
CA PHE A 117 4.68 1.48 -2.88
C PHE A 117 4.59 0.07 -2.31
N ASN A 118 4.13 -0.04 -1.07
CA ASN A 118 3.92 -1.32 -0.42
C ASN A 118 2.48 -1.48 0.04
N ASN A 119 2.01 -2.71 -0.04
CA ASN A 119 0.79 -3.19 0.60
C ASN A 119 1.12 -4.48 1.33
N VAL A 120 0.44 -4.73 2.43
CA VAL A 120 0.64 -5.92 3.25
C VAL A 120 -0.68 -6.65 3.44
N ILE A 121 -0.76 -7.85 2.88
CA ILE A 121 -1.98 -8.61 2.72
C ILE A 121 -1.65 -10.08 2.97
N ASP A 122 -2.51 -10.80 3.68
CA ASP A 122 -2.50 -12.26 3.74
C ASP A 122 -3.16 -12.79 2.46
N ILE A 123 -2.35 -13.00 1.41
CA ILE A 123 -2.85 -13.20 0.04
C ILE A 123 -3.64 -14.51 -0.05
N ASP A 124 -3.07 -15.59 0.49
CA ASP A 124 -3.63 -16.94 0.46
C ASP A 124 -4.43 -17.32 1.71
N GLN A 125 -4.53 -16.41 2.68
CA GLN A 125 -5.30 -16.55 3.93
C GLN A 125 -4.77 -17.69 4.79
N ASP A 126 -3.46 -17.84 4.88
CA ASP A 126 -2.79 -18.83 5.71
C ASP A 126 -2.39 -18.29 7.10
N GLY A 127 -2.61 -17.00 7.34
CA GLY A 127 -2.25 -16.29 8.57
C GLY A 127 -0.87 -15.62 8.52
N THR A 128 -0.11 -15.83 7.45
CA THR A 128 1.14 -15.14 7.13
C THR A 128 0.81 -13.97 6.21
N PHE A 129 1.19 -12.77 6.61
CA PHE A 129 1.05 -11.62 5.73
C PHE A 129 2.19 -11.59 4.72
N GLU A 130 1.88 -11.31 3.45
CA GLU A 130 2.85 -10.96 2.42
C GLU A 130 3.00 -9.45 2.27
N MET A 131 4.21 -8.99 1.99
CA MET A 131 4.43 -7.63 1.51
C MET A 131 4.54 -7.63 -0.01
N ILE A 132 3.61 -6.94 -0.66
CA ILE A 132 3.65 -6.62 -2.10
C ILE A 132 4.33 -5.28 -2.26
N ILE A 133 5.40 -5.22 -3.04
CA ILE A 133 6.13 -3.98 -3.32
C ILE A 133 6.22 -3.70 -4.82
N THR A 134 5.80 -2.51 -5.22
CA THR A 134 6.14 -1.95 -6.54
C THR A 134 7.47 -1.23 -6.41
N HIS A 135 8.42 -1.50 -7.31
CA HIS A 135 9.74 -0.87 -7.31
C HIS A 135 10.34 -0.80 -8.72
N GLY A 136 11.29 0.09 -8.93
CA GLY A 136 11.97 0.29 -10.21
C GLY A 136 12.54 1.68 -10.38
N ASN A 137 13.48 1.85 -11.31
CA ASN A 137 14.15 3.14 -11.55
C ASN A 137 13.40 4.06 -12.52
N SER A 138 12.40 3.54 -13.23
CA SER A 138 11.56 4.28 -14.16
C SER A 138 10.19 3.62 -14.30
N MET A 139 9.20 4.35 -14.79
CA MET A 139 7.86 3.79 -15.07
C MET A 139 7.94 2.59 -16.03
N GLY A 140 8.82 2.60 -17.02
CA GLY A 140 8.93 1.49 -17.98
C GLY A 140 9.63 0.24 -17.45
N SER A 141 10.14 0.28 -16.22
CA SER A 141 10.94 -0.79 -15.63
C SER A 141 10.43 -1.22 -14.25
N LEU A 142 9.15 -1.00 -13.95
CA LEU A 142 8.62 -1.42 -12.65
C LEU A 142 8.52 -2.94 -12.57
N THR A 143 8.78 -3.42 -11.37
CA THR A 143 8.66 -4.82 -10.96
C THR A 143 7.80 -4.86 -9.71
N ILE A 144 6.90 -5.84 -9.66
CA ILE A 144 6.16 -6.18 -8.44
C ILE A 144 6.94 -7.30 -7.76
N SER A 145 7.25 -7.14 -6.47
CA SER A 145 7.83 -8.24 -5.68
C SER A 145 6.94 -8.61 -4.53
N ILE A 146 6.82 -9.92 -4.29
CA ILE A 146 6.03 -10.49 -3.21
C ILE A 146 7.02 -11.08 -2.22
N PHE A 147 7.00 -10.57 -1.00
CA PHE A 147 7.79 -11.05 0.12
C PHE A 147 6.93 -11.94 1.01
N THR A 148 7.39 -13.16 1.25
CA THR A 148 6.75 -14.12 2.17
C THR A 148 7.75 -14.51 3.25
N TYR A 149 7.35 -14.35 4.52
CA TYR A 149 8.11 -14.81 5.67
C TYR A 149 7.71 -16.24 6.00
N LYS A 150 8.68 -17.16 6.02
CA LYS A 150 8.43 -18.56 6.35
C LYS A 150 9.60 -19.14 7.12
N ASP A 151 9.31 -19.72 8.27
CA ASP A 151 10.28 -20.44 9.11
C ASP A 151 11.56 -19.62 9.40
N GLY A 152 11.40 -18.35 9.76
CA GLY A 152 12.55 -17.48 10.06
C GLY A 152 13.25 -16.88 8.84
N ASN A 153 12.78 -17.17 7.62
CA ASN A 153 13.41 -16.75 6.38
C ASN A 153 12.46 -15.93 5.51
N ILE A 154 13.02 -15.03 4.71
CA ILE A 154 12.29 -14.24 3.72
C ILE A 154 12.49 -14.89 2.35
N GLN A 155 11.38 -15.21 1.69
CA GLN A 155 11.33 -15.60 0.30
C GLN A 155 10.79 -14.43 -0.52
N VAL A 156 11.31 -14.26 -1.73
CA VAL A 156 10.91 -13.17 -2.62
C VAL A 156 10.64 -13.73 -4.00
N GLU A 157 9.49 -13.35 -4.55
CA GLU A 157 9.16 -13.58 -5.94
C GLU A 157 9.04 -12.25 -6.68
N HIS A 158 9.52 -12.21 -7.92
CA HIS A 158 9.48 -11.03 -8.75
C HIS A 158 8.60 -11.27 -9.97
N ILE A 159 7.66 -10.37 -10.19
CA ILE A 159 6.81 -10.30 -11.38
C ILE A 159 7.25 -9.05 -12.16
N PRO A 160 8.12 -9.20 -13.18
CA PRO A 160 8.47 -8.09 -14.05
C PRO A 160 7.24 -7.71 -14.87
N PHE A 161 6.76 -6.47 -14.72
CA PHE A 161 5.51 -6.04 -15.37
C PHE A 161 5.62 -4.72 -16.14
N GLY A 162 6.77 -4.04 -16.06
CA GLY A 162 7.01 -2.82 -16.84
C GLY A 162 6.24 -1.65 -16.23
N HIS A 163 5.30 -1.06 -16.96
CA HIS A 163 4.49 0.07 -16.51
C HIS A 163 3.47 -0.28 -15.41
N GLY A 164 3.76 -1.30 -14.60
CA GLY A 164 2.85 -1.95 -13.68
C GLY A 164 2.84 -1.42 -12.26
N TRP A 165 1.67 -1.42 -11.62
CA TRP A 165 1.50 -1.16 -10.19
C TRP A 165 0.45 -2.11 -9.60
N TYR A 166 0.54 -2.36 -8.30
CA TYR A 166 -0.52 -3.03 -7.54
C TYR A 166 -1.78 -2.16 -7.53
N VAL A 167 -2.93 -2.78 -7.76
CA VAL A 167 -4.22 -2.08 -7.83
C VAL A 167 -5.11 -2.44 -6.66
N GLY A 168 -5.24 -3.72 -6.35
CA GLY A 168 -6.25 -4.18 -5.40
C GLY A 168 -6.20 -5.67 -5.13
N TYR A 169 -7.02 -6.10 -4.17
CA TYR A 169 -7.09 -7.49 -3.71
C TYR A 169 -8.54 -7.88 -3.44
N ASN A 170 -8.91 -9.08 -3.87
CA ASN A 170 -10.18 -9.70 -3.57
C ASN A 170 -9.96 -10.88 -2.62
N SER A 171 -10.49 -10.77 -1.40
CA SER A 171 -10.39 -11.79 -0.36
C SER A 171 -11.15 -13.07 -0.68
N ASP A 172 -12.30 -12.98 -1.35
CA ASP A 172 -13.11 -14.17 -1.68
C ASP A 172 -12.41 -15.04 -2.73
N ARG A 173 -11.66 -14.40 -3.62
CA ARG A 173 -10.89 -15.03 -4.70
C ARG A 173 -9.47 -15.38 -4.28
N LYS A 174 -8.96 -14.81 -3.19
CA LYS A 174 -7.55 -14.86 -2.76
C LYS A 174 -6.61 -14.39 -3.87
N GLU A 175 -6.96 -13.26 -4.45
CA GLU A 175 -6.35 -12.80 -5.68
C GLU A 175 -6.07 -11.31 -5.63
N PHE A 176 -4.83 -10.93 -5.93
CA PHE A 176 -4.47 -9.53 -6.15
C PHE A 176 -4.32 -9.25 -7.63
N ILE A 177 -4.55 -7.99 -8.00
CA ILE A 177 -4.43 -7.52 -9.37
C ILE A 177 -3.37 -6.44 -9.51
N ILE A 178 -2.73 -6.45 -10.67
CA ILE A 178 -1.79 -5.42 -11.10
C ILE A 178 -2.23 -4.87 -12.44
N ASN A 179 -2.14 -3.56 -12.60
CA ASN A 179 -2.39 -2.87 -13.87
C ASN A 179 -1.10 -2.25 -14.37
N ALA A 180 -0.99 -2.13 -15.68
CA ALA A 180 -0.01 -1.32 -16.36
C ALA A 180 -0.67 -0.47 -17.44
N GLN A 181 -0.04 0.67 -17.75
CA GLN A 181 -0.57 1.56 -18.79
C GLN A 181 0.52 2.16 -19.67
N THR A 182 0.21 2.37 -20.94
CA THR A 182 1.04 3.13 -21.88
C THR A 182 0.18 3.71 -23.01
N GLN A 183 0.30 5.01 -23.26
CA GLN A 183 -0.33 5.70 -24.40
C GLN A 183 -1.85 5.42 -24.54
N GLY A 184 -2.58 5.39 -23.41
CA GLY A 184 -4.04 5.16 -23.39
C GLY A 184 -4.46 3.69 -23.44
N ASN A 185 -3.52 2.76 -23.55
CA ASN A 185 -3.79 1.33 -23.37
C ASN A 185 -3.52 0.94 -21.92
N ILE A 186 -4.42 0.16 -21.34
CA ILE A 186 -4.30 -0.41 -20.00
C ILE A 186 -4.35 -1.93 -20.15
N TRP A 187 -3.47 -2.64 -19.48
CA TRP A 187 -3.54 -4.09 -19.36
C TRP A 187 -3.23 -4.50 -17.93
N GLY A 188 -3.66 -5.69 -17.56
CA GLY A 188 -3.39 -6.18 -16.22
C GLY A 188 -3.49 -7.69 -16.12
N ALA A 189 -3.16 -8.16 -14.93
CA ALA A 189 -3.19 -9.57 -14.60
C ALA A 189 -3.54 -9.78 -13.12
N GLY A 190 -4.31 -10.84 -12.88
CA GLY A 190 -4.65 -11.32 -11.54
C GLY A 190 -3.75 -12.47 -11.14
N TYR A 191 -3.34 -12.48 -9.88
CA TYR A 191 -2.41 -13.47 -9.34
C TYR A 191 -2.91 -14.02 -8.00
N LYS A 192 -2.75 -15.32 -7.84
CA LYS A 192 -2.88 -16.01 -6.55
C LYS A 192 -1.51 -16.43 -6.05
N LEU A 193 -1.34 -16.49 -4.74
CA LEU A 193 -0.16 -17.09 -4.13
C LEU A 193 -0.42 -18.57 -3.85
N GLU A 194 0.40 -19.44 -4.41
CA GLU A 194 0.35 -20.89 -4.16
C GLU A 194 1.77 -21.39 -3.92
N ASN A 195 2.04 -21.95 -2.74
CA ASN A 195 3.37 -22.45 -2.37
C ASN A 195 4.49 -21.41 -2.57
N ASN A 196 4.24 -20.15 -2.17
CA ASN A 196 5.15 -19.02 -2.35
C ASN A 196 5.47 -18.71 -3.82
N LYS A 197 4.55 -19.06 -4.73
CA LYS A 197 4.60 -18.75 -6.15
C LYS A 197 3.33 -18.06 -6.62
N CYS A 198 3.49 -16.98 -7.36
CA CYS A 198 2.44 -16.17 -7.92
C CYS A 198 1.98 -16.81 -9.22
N ILE A 199 0.79 -17.41 -9.16
CA ILE A 199 0.15 -18.04 -10.30
C ILE A 199 -0.77 -17.02 -10.95
N LYS A 200 -0.50 -16.70 -12.22
CA LYS A 200 -1.39 -15.84 -13.00
C LYS A 200 -2.70 -16.59 -13.25
N VAL A 201 -3.82 -16.01 -12.82
CA VAL A 201 -5.16 -16.59 -12.95
C VAL A 201 -6.08 -15.79 -13.88
N ASP A 202 -5.80 -14.50 -14.05
CA ASP A 202 -6.56 -13.63 -14.94
C ASP A 202 -5.66 -12.68 -15.74
N SER A 203 -6.23 -12.16 -16.83
CA SER A 203 -5.65 -11.12 -17.67
C SER A 203 -6.70 -10.27 -18.32
N TRP A 204 -6.40 -9.00 -18.52
CA TRP A 204 -7.28 -8.10 -19.27
C TRP A 204 -6.48 -7.05 -20.02
N ASP A 205 -7.12 -6.51 -21.05
CA ASP A 205 -6.61 -5.41 -21.87
C ASP A 205 -7.77 -4.49 -22.24
N CYS A 206 -7.56 -3.19 -22.06
CA CYS A 206 -8.42 -2.10 -22.55
C CYS A 206 -7.60 -1.26 -23.52
N HIS A 207 -8.06 -1.17 -24.77
CA HIS A 207 -7.43 -0.36 -25.80
C HIS A 207 -8.35 0.76 -26.27
N ASN A 208 -7.80 1.96 -26.41
CA ASN A 208 -8.48 3.09 -27.06
C ASN A 208 -7.77 3.43 -28.37
N ASN A 209 -8.39 3.08 -29.50
CA ASN A 209 -7.80 3.24 -30.82
C ASN A 209 -8.32 4.49 -31.57
N GLY A 210 -8.89 5.47 -30.86
CA GLY A 210 -9.48 6.68 -31.45
C GLY A 210 -10.77 6.45 -32.25
N LEU A 211 -11.14 5.19 -32.52
CA LEU A 211 -12.40 4.76 -33.14
C LEU A 211 -13.40 4.18 -32.13
N GLY A 212 -12.97 3.97 -30.88
CA GLY A 212 -13.73 3.32 -29.82
C GLY A 212 -12.81 2.57 -28.84
N GLU A 213 -13.39 2.13 -27.73
CA GLU A 213 -12.72 1.33 -26.71
C GLU A 213 -13.01 -0.16 -26.92
N SER A 214 -12.04 -1.03 -26.63
CA SER A 214 -12.22 -2.49 -26.67
C SER A 214 -11.71 -3.12 -25.39
N TYR A 215 -12.49 -4.03 -24.82
CA TYR A 215 -12.17 -4.71 -23.57
C TYR A 215 -12.03 -6.21 -23.81
N LYS A 216 -10.99 -6.80 -23.21
CA LYS A 216 -10.78 -8.24 -23.18
C LYS A 216 -10.59 -8.72 -21.76
N LEU A 217 -11.16 -9.89 -21.47
CA LEU A 217 -10.87 -10.68 -20.28
C LEU A 217 -10.45 -12.08 -20.71
N ASN A 218 -9.27 -12.51 -20.27
CA ASN A 218 -8.66 -13.79 -20.62
C ASN A 218 -8.62 -14.05 -22.14
N GLY A 219 -8.31 -13.00 -22.90
CA GLY A 219 -8.24 -13.03 -24.36
C GLY A 219 -9.59 -12.98 -25.08
N THR A 220 -10.70 -13.01 -24.36
CA THR A 220 -12.07 -12.97 -24.91
C THR A 220 -12.60 -11.54 -24.88
N ASN A 221 -13.20 -11.08 -25.98
CA ASN A 221 -13.85 -9.76 -26.01
C ASN A 221 -15.07 -9.74 -25.10
N ILE A 222 -15.20 -8.69 -24.31
CA ILE A 222 -16.33 -8.45 -23.41
C ILE A 222 -16.85 -7.02 -23.58
N SER A 223 -18.04 -6.75 -23.05
CA SER A 223 -18.57 -5.39 -22.93
C SER A 223 -17.82 -4.57 -21.86
N GLN A 224 -18.01 -3.25 -21.89
CA GLN A 224 -17.49 -2.37 -20.85
C GLN A 224 -18.09 -2.70 -19.48
N ASP A 225 -19.41 -2.93 -19.41
CA ASP A 225 -20.09 -3.25 -18.15
C ASP A 225 -19.52 -4.52 -17.50
N GLU A 226 -19.29 -5.58 -18.28
CA GLU A 226 -18.66 -6.81 -17.80
C GLU A 226 -17.22 -6.58 -17.30
N PHE A 227 -16.49 -5.67 -17.95
CA PHE A 227 -15.13 -5.31 -17.54
C PHE A 227 -15.14 -4.53 -16.22
N ASP A 228 -16.01 -3.53 -16.10
CA ASP A 228 -16.17 -2.71 -14.91
C ASP A 228 -16.65 -3.57 -13.72
N GLU A 229 -17.59 -4.49 -13.95
CA GLU A 229 -18.02 -5.48 -12.95
C GLU A 229 -16.87 -6.41 -12.51
N PHE A 230 -15.96 -6.77 -13.42
CA PHE A 230 -14.79 -7.56 -13.07
C PHE A 230 -13.81 -6.76 -12.20
N ILE A 231 -13.47 -5.54 -12.60
CA ILE A 231 -12.51 -4.68 -11.87
C ILE A 231 -13.05 -4.28 -10.50
N ALA A 232 -14.36 -4.00 -10.39
CA ALA A 232 -15.01 -3.63 -9.13
C ALA A 232 -14.87 -4.68 -8.02
N LYS A 233 -14.53 -5.93 -8.37
CA LYS A 233 -14.29 -7.00 -7.40
C LYS A 233 -13.01 -6.79 -6.58
N PHE A 234 -12.11 -5.90 -6.99
CA PHE A 234 -10.79 -5.75 -6.37
C PHE A 234 -10.58 -4.42 -5.67
N ASN A 235 -11.62 -3.58 -5.60
CA ASN A 235 -11.61 -2.31 -4.90
C ASN A 235 -11.76 -2.48 -3.39
#